data_AF-A0A2V5TUT5-F1
#
_entry.id   AF-A0A2V5TUT5-F1
#
_cell.length_a   1.000
_cell.length_b   1.000
_cell.length_c   1.000
_cell.angle_alpha   90.00
_cell.angle_beta   90.00
_cell.angle_gamma   90.00
#
_symmetry.space_group_name_H-M   'P 1'
#
loop_
_entity.id
_entity.type
_entity.pdbx_description
1 polymer ?
#
loop_
_entity_poly.entity_id
_entity_poly.type
_entity_poly.pdbx_seq_one_letter_code
_entity_poly.pdbx_strand_id
1 'polypeptide(L)'
;MNNLAVVATWLVATSGVFLAQHSSLYRLRTENQHLAGEVTSAQQRKAEAMADLANLKSKLDEQRNHRTALRSRLTVEDAAGDVIPMEPDKEGVWPPDKPYFYLPKKYLSDALFSWLEPDYRLHPNTAVVLGMTPSEAAKLDEALHSVIDKFRALEVENLTPSTEHATTGRFQGKKTSYRLPPLKDQMQPTVDNFFASTRALLGASRADVFDQWARRCFTESLGDFAPKARIFTLTDEDLKGDRKLTRLEVVEEGGKQLSYFELWDPPSEYGLPEGFLPRFFYRHLFGENGQKRPGLESSSK
;
A
#
# COMPACT_ATOMS: atom_id res chain seq x y z
N MET A 1 6.73 -88.65 -22.24
CA MET A 1 6.81 -87.18 -22.11
C MET A 1 5.40 -86.64 -21.97
N ASN A 2 5.10 -85.89 -20.90
CA ASN A 2 3.74 -85.52 -20.51
C ASN A 2 3.20 -84.33 -21.33
N ASN A 3 2.37 -84.61 -22.33
CA ASN A 3 1.68 -83.62 -23.16
C ASN A 3 0.84 -82.61 -22.34
N LEU A 4 0.41 -83.00 -21.15
CA LEU A 4 -0.32 -82.15 -20.20
C LEU A 4 0.52 -80.98 -19.66
N ALA A 5 1.82 -81.17 -19.48
CA ALA A 5 2.71 -80.10 -18.99
C ALA A 5 2.89 -79.00 -20.03
N VAL A 6 2.97 -79.35 -21.32
CA VAL A 6 3.15 -78.42 -22.44
C VAL A 6 1.89 -77.57 -22.67
N VAL A 7 0.69 -78.17 -22.58
CA VAL A 7 -0.58 -77.45 -22.69
C VAL A 7 -0.75 -76.46 -21.54
N ALA A 8 -0.37 -76.85 -20.32
CA ALA A 8 -0.41 -75.96 -19.16
C ALA A 8 0.55 -74.78 -19.30
N THR A 9 1.76 -74.97 -19.85
CA THR A 9 2.71 -73.87 -20.08
C THR A 9 2.21 -72.90 -21.14
N TRP A 10 1.59 -73.40 -22.21
CA TRP A 10 0.98 -72.56 -23.24
C TRP A 10 -0.16 -71.71 -22.70
N LEU A 11 -1.08 -72.30 -21.92
CA LEU A 11 -2.20 -71.57 -21.33
C LEU A 11 -1.75 -70.44 -20.38
N VAL A 12 -0.73 -70.69 -19.57
CA VAL A 12 -0.14 -69.68 -18.67
C VAL A 12 0.53 -68.56 -19.47
N ALA A 13 1.26 -68.89 -20.53
CA ALA A 13 1.90 -67.90 -21.40
C ALA A 13 0.88 -67.00 -22.13
N THR A 14 -0.18 -67.58 -22.71
CA THR A 14 -1.26 -66.79 -23.35
C THR A 14 -2.05 -65.95 -22.35
N SER A 15 -2.31 -66.46 -21.15
CA SER A 15 -2.99 -65.69 -20.09
C SER A 15 -2.14 -64.51 -19.63
N GLY A 16 -0.82 -64.68 -19.53
CA GLY A 16 0.11 -63.60 -19.19
C GLY A 16 0.13 -62.47 -20.23
N VAL A 17 0.17 -62.83 -21.53
CA VAL A 17 0.11 -61.84 -22.63
C VAL A 17 -1.23 -61.11 -22.63
N PHE A 18 -2.34 -61.81 -22.42
CA PHE A 18 -3.67 -61.19 -22.34
C PHE A 18 -3.79 -60.20 -21.18
N LEU A 19 -3.27 -60.54 -19.99
CA LEU A 19 -3.25 -59.64 -18.83
C LEU A 19 -2.34 -58.42 -19.06
N ALA A 20 -1.20 -58.60 -19.72
CA ALA A 20 -0.29 -57.51 -20.09
C ALA A 20 -0.94 -56.55 -21.12
N GLN A 21 -1.67 -57.08 -22.10
CA GLN A 21 -2.41 -56.28 -23.08
C GLN A 21 -3.62 -55.58 -22.46
N HIS A 22 -4.33 -56.23 -21.55
CA HIS A 22 -5.49 -55.65 -20.88
C HIS A 22 -5.08 -54.52 -19.92
N SER A 23 -3.97 -54.69 -19.19
CA SER A 23 -3.45 -53.65 -18.30
C SER A 23 -2.90 -52.44 -19.06
N SER A 24 -2.26 -52.64 -20.22
CA SER A 24 -1.78 -51.53 -21.05
C SER A 24 -2.92 -50.74 -21.70
N LEU A 25 -3.97 -51.43 -22.18
CA LEU A 25 -5.18 -50.77 -22.70
C LEU A 25 -5.93 -49.99 -21.62
N TYR A 26 -6.01 -50.53 -20.41
CA TYR A 26 -6.61 -49.82 -19.28
C TYR A 26 -5.82 -48.54 -18.95
N ARG A 27 -4.48 -48.65 -18.88
CA ARG A 27 -3.59 -47.50 -18.63
C ARG A 27 -3.72 -46.43 -19.71
N LEU A 28 -3.74 -46.83 -20.99
CA LEU A 28 -3.93 -45.91 -22.11
C LEU A 28 -5.32 -45.24 -22.10
N ARG A 29 -6.36 -45.94 -21.66
CA ARG A 29 -7.70 -45.35 -21.49
C ARG A 29 -7.72 -44.34 -20.36
N THR A 30 -7.13 -44.65 -19.21
CA THR A 30 -7.05 -43.72 -18.09
C THR A 30 -6.23 -42.48 -18.43
N GLU A 31 -5.14 -42.64 -19.18
CA GLU A 31 -4.29 -41.53 -19.62
C GLU A 31 -4.98 -40.66 -20.67
N ASN A 32 -5.70 -41.26 -21.63
CA ASN A 32 -6.53 -40.48 -22.57
C ASN A 32 -7.66 -39.73 -21.86
N GLN A 33 -8.30 -40.34 -20.85
CA GLN A 33 -9.33 -39.66 -20.05
C GLN A 33 -8.74 -38.48 -19.26
N HIS A 34 -7.56 -38.68 -18.68
CA HIS A 34 -6.83 -37.62 -17.98
C HIS A 34 -6.47 -36.46 -18.92
N LEU A 35 -5.85 -36.76 -20.07
CA LEU A 35 -5.49 -35.76 -21.07
C LEU A 35 -6.73 -35.03 -21.62
N ALA A 36 -7.85 -35.72 -21.83
CA ALA A 36 -9.10 -35.09 -22.23
C ALA A 36 -9.62 -34.12 -21.15
N GLY A 37 -9.45 -34.47 -19.87
CA GLY A 37 -9.75 -33.59 -18.74
C GLY A 37 -8.84 -32.36 -18.68
N GLU A 38 -7.55 -32.52 -18.99
CA GLU A 38 -6.60 -31.40 -19.06
C GLU A 38 -6.90 -30.46 -20.22
N VAL A 39 -7.18 -31.00 -21.41
CA VAL A 39 -7.53 -30.19 -22.60
C VAL A 39 -8.81 -29.39 -22.35
N THR A 40 -9.84 -30.00 -21.75
CA THR A 40 -11.08 -29.28 -21.43
C THR A 40 -10.86 -28.19 -20.37
N SER A 41 -10.07 -28.48 -19.33
CA SER A 41 -9.68 -27.49 -18.32
C SER A 41 -8.87 -26.33 -18.93
N ALA A 42 -7.94 -26.63 -19.84
CA ALA A 42 -7.14 -25.62 -20.52
C ALA A 42 -7.97 -24.75 -21.47
N GLN A 43 -8.93 -25.34 -22.18
CA GLN A 43 -9.88 -24.61 -23.01
C GLN A 43 -10.77 -23.69 -22.19
N GLN A 44 -11.22 -24.13 -21.02
CA GLN A 44 -12.01 -23.31 -20.11
C GLN A 44 -11.21 -22.11 -19.58
N ARG A 45 -9.98 -22.33 -19.09
CA ARG A 45 -9.10 -21.22 -18.65
C ARG A 45 -8.80 -20.24 -19.77
N LYS A 46 -8.65 -20.72 -21.01
CA LYS A 46 -8.47 -19.85 -22.18
C LYS A 46 -9.71 -19.00 -22.44
N ALA A 47 -10.90 -19.58 -22.36
CA ALA A 47 -12.16 -18.84 -22.52
C ALA A 47 -12.36 -17.78 -21.44
N GLU A 48 -12.07 -18.12 -20.17
CA GLU A 48 -12.10 -17.19 -19.04
C GLU A 48 -11.12 -16.02 -19.24
N ALA A 49 -9.87 -16.31 -19.60
CA ALA A 49 -8.87 -15.27 -19.88
C ALA A 49 -9.27 -14.37 -21.06
N MET A 50 -9.91 -14.92 -22.10
CA MET A 50 -10.41 -14.13 -23.23
C MET A 50 -11.57 -13.22 -22.83
N ALA A 51 -12.46 -13.67 -21.94
CA ALA A 51 -13.55 -12.86 -21.39
C ALA A 51 -13.01 -11.72 -20.53
N ASP A 52 -12.02 -11.99 -19.68
CA ASP A 52 -11.35 -10.98 -18.85
C ASP A 52 -10.65 -9.92 -19.70
N LEU A 53 -9.96 -10.33 -20.77
CA LEU A 53 -9.30 -9.42 -21.70
C LEU A 53 -10.33 -8.52 -22.40
N ALA A 54 -11.46 -9.07 -22.85
CA ALA A 54 -12.54 -8.30 -23.44
C ALA A 54 -13.12 -7.26 -22.45
N ASN A 55 -13.31 -7.65 -21.20
CA ASN A 55 -13.81 -6.76 -20.14
C ASN A 55 -12.80 -5.62 -19.85
N LEU A 56 -11.51 -5.94 -19.72
CA LEU A 56 -10.45 -4.94 -19.55
C LEU A 56 -10.38 -3.97 -20.72
N LYS A 57 -10.52 -4.47 -21.95
CA LYS A 57 -10.54 -3.63 -23.16
C LYS A 57 -11.74 -2.67 -23.15
N SER A 58 -12.93 -3.17 -22.80
CA SER A 58 -14.14 -2.35 -22.66
C SER A 58 -13.95 -1.23 -21.62
N LYS A 59 -13.40 -1.56 -20.45
CA LYS A 59 -13.12 -0.56 -19.40
C LYS A 59 -12.11 0.49 -19.86
N LEU A 60 -11.09 0.07 -20.61
CA LEU A 60 -10.08 0.98 -21.15
C LEU A 60 -10.69 1.96 -22.17
N ASP A 61 -11.58 1.47 -23.04
CA ASP A 61 -12.28 2.30 -24.02
C ASP A 61 -13.29 3.24 -23.34
N GLU A 62 -13.98 2.80 -22.28
CA GLU A 62 -14.83 3.65 -21.45
C GLU A 62 -14.03 4.80 -20.79
N GLN A 63 -12.87 4.50 -20.21
CA GLN A 63 -11.97 5.51 -19.64
C GLN A 63 -11.43 6.48 -20.69
N ARG A 64 -11.11 6.00 -21.90
CA ARG A 64 -10.69 6.86 -23.02
C ARG A 64 -11.81 7.78 -23.47
N ASN A 65 -13.05 7.28 -23.55
CA ASN A 65 -14.22 8.07 -23.89
C ASN A 65 -14.52 9.10 -22.81
N HIS A 66 -14.42 8.72 -21.54
CA HIS A 66 -14.57 9.62 -20.40
C HIS A 66 -13.54 10.76 -20.44
N ARG A 67 -12.26 10.44 -20.69
CA ARG A 67 -11.19 11.43 -20.84
C ARG A 67 -11.42 12.36 -22.05
N THR A 68 -11.93 11.82 -23.16
CA THR A 68 -12.26 12.62 -24.35
C THR A 68 -13.43 13.55 -24.09
N ALA A 69 -14.46 13.07 -23.39
CA ALA A 69 -15.60 13.89 -22.96
C ALA A 69 -15.16 15.01 -22.01
N LEU A 70 -14.32 14.72 -21.02
CA LEU A 70 -13.73 15.73 -20.14
C LEU A 70 -12.93 16.77 -20.91
N ARG A 71 -12.06 16.35 -21.84
CA ARG A 71 -11.33 17.28 -22.72
C ARG A 71 -12.27 18.16 -23.53
N SER A 72 -13.33 17.57 -24.11
CA SER A 72 -14.30 18.34 -24.90
C SER A 72 -15.05 19.38 -24.05
N ARG A 73 -15.36 19.05 -22.78
CA ARG A 73 -15.95 20.00 -21.82
C ARG A 73 -15.00 21.14 -21.49
N LEU A 74 -13.72 20.86 -21.26
CA LEU A 74 -12.71 21.88 -20.98
C LEU A 74 -12.53 22.84 -22.16
N THR A 75 -12.51 22.35 -23.40
CA THR A 75 -12.48 23.21 -24.60
C THR A 75 -13.74 24.05 -24.81
N VAL A 76 -14.88 23.69 -24.21
CA VAL A 76 -16.13 24.47 -24.28
C VAL A 76 -16.21 25.47 -23.11
N GLU A 77 -15.66 25.14 -21.94
CA GLU A 77 -15.52 26.08 -20.81
C GLU A 77 -14.57 27.26 -21.14
N ASP A 78 -13.55 27.05 -21.96
CA ASP A 78 -12.65 28.12 -22.46
C ASP A 78 -13.38 29.23 -23.25
N ALA A 79 -14.63 29.01 -23.69
CA ALA A 79 -15.43 30.03 -24.39
C ALA A 79 -16.44 30.77 -23.49
N ALA A 80 -16.67 30.32 -22.26
CA ALA A 80 -17.73 30.83 -21.38
C ALA A 80 -17.27 31.24 -19.97
N GLY A 81 -16.00 31.01 -19.62
CA GLY A 81 -15.43 31.56 -18.40
C GLY A 81 -15.30 33.07 -18.51
N ASP A 82 -15.81 33.80 -17.51
CA ASP A 82 -15.57 35.23 -17.31
C ASP A 82 -14.10 35.54 -17.63
N VAL A 83 -13.88 36.26 -18.73
CA VAL A 83 -12.59 36.84 -19.05
C VAL A 83 -12.35 37.88 -17.96
N ILE A 84 -11.71 37.48 -16.87
CA ILE A 84 -11.16 38.41 -15.91
C ILE A 84 -10.20 39.28 -16.73
N PRO A 85 -10.44 40.61 -16.84
CA PRO A 85 -9.54 41.46 -17.60
C PRO A 85 -8.18 41.42 -16.92
N MET A 86 -7.23 40.69 -17.52
CA MET A 86 -5.87 40.65 -17.02
C MET A 86 -5.16 41.94 -17.40
N GLU A 87 -4.40 42.49 -16.44
CA GLU A 87 -3.34 43.47 -16.69
C GLU A 87 -2.00 42.76 -16.38
N PRO A 88 -1.45 41.94 -17.30
CA PRO A 88 -0.24 41.15 -17.08
C PRO A 88 0.94 42.00 -16.61
N ASP A 89 0.99 43.24 -17.09
CA ASP A 89 1.98 44.27 -16.76
C ASP A 89 2.00 44.62 -15.26
N LYS A 90 0.92 44.32 -14.51
CA LYS A 90 0.77 44.60 -13.08
C LYS A 90 1.00 43.40 -12.17
N GLU A 91 1.04 42.17 -12.69
CA GLU A 91 1.19 40.94 -11.90
C GLU A 91 2.61 40.32 -11.93
N GLY A 92 3.57 40.96 -12.61
CA GLY A 92 4.98 40.57 -12.61
C GLY A 92 5.56 40.36 -14.01
N VAL A 93 6.86 40.04 -14.08
CA VAL A 93 7.61 39.90 -15.34
C VAL A 93 7.28 38.57 -16.01
N TRP A 94 6.20 38.55 -16.79
CA TRP A 94 5.83 37.41 -17.63
C TRP A 94 6.55 37.48 -18.99
N PRO A 95 7.06 36.35 -19.54
CA PRO A 95 7.65 36.33 -20.87
C PRO A 95 6.58 36.64 -21.94
N PRO A 96 6.76 37.66 -22.78
CA PRO A 96 5.74 38.13 -23.74
C PRO A 96 5.48 37.14 -24.89
N ASP A 97 6.36 36.17 -25.06
CA ASP A 97 6.48 35.26 -26.21
C ASP A 97 6.05 33.82 -25.89
N LYS A 98 5.50 33.56 -24.69
CA LYS A 98 5.02 32.23 -24.30
C LYS A 98 3.50 32.21 -24.13
N PRO A 99 2.80 31.22 -24.72
CA PRO A 99 1.39 31.00 -24.41
C PRO A 99 1.26 30.61 -22.93
N TYR A 100 0.40 31.31 -22.20
CA TYR A 100 0.06 31.00 -20.83
C TYR A 100 -1.44 30.67 -20.73
N PHE A 101 -1.78 29.82 -19.77
CA PHE A 101 -3.15 29.55 -19.38
C PHE A 101 -3.30 29.86 -17.90
N TYR A 102 -4.39 30.52 -17.54
CA TYR A 102 -4.73 30.74 -16.15
C TYR A 102 -5.30 29.44 -15.58
N LEU A 103 -4.69 28.90 -14.53
CA LEU A 103 -5.28 27.83 -13.76
C LEU A 103 -5.92 28.45 -12.51
N PRO A 104 -7.27 28.48 -12.41
CA PRO A 104 -7.92 28.90 -11.19
C PRO A 104 -7.39 28.13 -9.98
N LYS A 105 -7.08 28.84 -8.88
CA LYS A 105 -6.46 28.25 -7.67
C LYS A 105 -7.24 27.06 -7.11
N LYS A 106 -8.56 26.99 -7.34
CA LYS A 106 -9.40 25.84 -6.97
C LYS A 106 -8.89 24.51 -7.57
N TYR A 107 -8.32 24.52 -8.77
CA TYR A 107 -7.79 23.32 -9.43
C TYR A 107 -6.37 22.95 -8.96
N LEU A 108 -5.68 23.79 -8.18
CA LEU A 108 -4.41 23.41 -7.57
C LEU A 108 -4.59 22.32 -6.50
N SER A 109 -5.76 22.26 -5.87
CA SER A 109 -6.09 21.20 -4.90
C SER A 109 -5.98 19.79 -5.50
N ASP A 110 -6.25 19.65 -6.81
CA ASP A 110 -6.20 18.40 -7.58
C ASP A 110 -4.85 18.15 -8.29
N ALA A 111 -3.87 19.04 -8.12
CA ALA A 111 -2.59 18.92 -8.82
C ALA A 111 -1.82 17.67 -8.35
N LEU A 112 -1.49 16.79 -9.31
CA LEU A 112 -0.79 15.53 -9.08
C LEU A 112 0.72 15.76 -8.88
N PHE A 113 1.12 16.32 -7.75
CA PHE A 113 2.52 16.34 -7.31
C PHE A 113 2.61 15.96 -5.83
N SER A 114 3.76 15.41 -5.42
CA SER A 114 3.97 15.10 -4.00
C SER A 114 4.14 16.40 -3.23
N TRP A 115 3.20 16.73 -2.34
CA TRP A 115 3.29 17.94 -1.53
C TRP A 115 4.20 17.78 -0.31
N LEU A 116 4.44 16.53 0.10
CA LEU A 116 5.40 16.16 1.13
C LEU A 116 6.40 15.14 0.59
N GLU A 117 7.61 15.17 1.15
CA GLU A 117 8.55 14.07 1.08
C GLU A 117 8.11 12.94 2.02
N PRO A 118 8.60 11.70 1.83
CA PRO A 118 8.11 10.58 2.63
C PRO A 118 8.65 10.57 4.08
N ASP A 119 9.51 11.53 4.46
CA ASP A 119 9.87 11.83 5.85
C ASP A 119 9.02 12.97 6.45
N TYR A 120 7.96 13.39 5.75
CA TYR A 120 7.04 14.47 6.08
C TYR A 120 7.61 15.88 5.98
N ARG A 121 8.71 16.08 5.26
CA ARG A 121 9.15 17.42 4.86
C ARG A 121 8.28 18.03 3.78
N LEU A 122 8.15 19.34 3.80
CA LEU A 122 7.53 20.10 2.72
C LEU A 122 8.33 19.91 1.44
N HIS A 123 7.70 19.33 0.41
CA HIS A 123 8.36 19.16 -0.87
C HIS A 123 8.66 20.54 -1.50
N PRO A 124 9.83 20.77 -2.13
CA PRO A 124 10.19 22.08 -2.68
C PRO A 124 9.13 22.67 -3.64
N ASN A 125 8.50 21.81 -4.45
CA ASN A 125 7.43 22.23 -5.37
C ASN A 125 6.20 22.80 -4.65
N THR A 126 5.92 22.39 -3.42
CA THR A 126 4.80 22.90 -2.63
C THR A 126 4.99 24.36 -2.29
N ALA A 127 6.22 24.74 -1.91
CA ALA A 127 6.59 26.13 -1.66
C ALA A 127 6.42 26.99 -2.93
N VAL A 128 6.84 26.46 -4.09
CA VAL A 128 6.69 27.15 -5.38
C VAL A 128 5.20 27.34 -5.75
N VAL A 129 4.39 26.28 -5.65
CA VAL A 129 2.97 26.31 -6.02
C VAL A 129 2.18 27.28 -5.12
N LEU A 130 2.50 27.33 -3.84
CA LEU A 130 1.86 28.26 -2.91
C LEU A 130 2.51 29.65 -2.89
N GLY A 131 3.54 29.90 -3.70
CA GLY A 131 4.24 31.18 -3.73
C GLY A 131 4.80 31.56 -2.36
N MET A 132 5.34 30.59 -1.63
CA MET A 132 5.96 30.78 -0.33
C MET A 132 7.36 31.39 -0.49
N THR A 133 7.68 32.32 0.38
CA THR A 133 9.05 32.71 0.66
C THR A 133 9.82 31.57 1.35
N PRO A 134 11.16 31.55 1.29
CA PRO A 134 11.95 30.55 2.00
C PRO A 134 11.67 30.51 3.51
N SER A 135 11.38 31.67 4.12
CA SER A 135 11.05 31.74 5.55
C SER A 135 9.67 31.16 5.86
N GLU A 136 8.66 31.40 5.03
CA GLU A 136 7.34 30.77 5.18
C GLU A 136 7.44 29.25 5.03
N ALA A 137 8.15 28.77 4.02
CA ALA A 137 8.34 27.34 3.79
C ALA A 137 9.02 26.66 4.98
N ALA A 138 10.12 27.24 5.50
CA ALA A 138 10.82 26.70 6.66
C ALA A 138 9.95 26.65 7.93
N LYS A 139 9.20 27.72 8.21
CA LYS A 139 8.29 27.76 9.38
C LYS A 139 7.15 26.75 9.27
N LEU A 140 6.60 26.58 8.07
CA LEU A 140 5.54 25.61 7.84
C LEU A 140 6.05 24.18 7.99
N ASP A 141 7.24 23.91 7.45
CA ASP A 141 7.92 22.63 7.59
C ASP A 141 8.19 22.29 9.06
N GLU A 142 8.73 23.24 9.84
CA GLU A 142 8.95 23.10 11.28
C GLU A 142 7.65 22.83 12.04
N ALA A 143 6.59 23.58 11.73
CA ALA A 143 5.28 23.40 12.35
C ALA A 143 4.70 22.01 12.06
N LEU A 144 4.86 21.51 10.83
CA LEU A 144 4.40 20.17 10.44
C LEU A 144 5.18 19.08 11.18
N HIS A 145 6.51 19.20 11.26
CA HIS A 145 7.34 18.26 12.03
C HIS A 145 6.95 18.25 13.50
N SER A 146 6.67 19.42 14.08
CA SER A 146 6.23 19.52 15.48
C SER A 146 4.95 18.74 15.74
N VAL A 147 3.96 18.79 14.84
CA VAL A 147 2.72 17.99 14.94
C VAL A 147 3.03 16.49 14.92
N ILE A 148 3.91 16.07 14.02
CA ILE A 148 4.27 14.66 13.83
C ILE A 148 5.04 14.12 15.04
N ASP A 149 6.02 14.88 15.53
CA ASP A 149 6.82 14.50 16.69
C ASP A 149 5.96 14.43 17.95
N LYS A 150 5.02 15.38 18.12
CA LYS A 150 4.04 15.34 19.20
C LYS A 150 3.19 14.07 19.13
N PHE A 151 2.68 13.73 17.95
CA PHE A 151 1.89 12.52 17.76
C PHE A 151 2.70 11.25 18.06
N ARG A 152 3.93 11.14 17.54
CA ARG A 152 4.82 10.01 17.79
C ARG A 152 5.17 9.88 19.27
N ALA A 153 5.39 10.99 19.96
CA ALA A 153 5.63 10.99 21.39
C ALA A 153 4.43 10.46 22.17
N LEU A 154 3.21 10.90 21.81
CA LEU A 154 1.98 10.38 22.42
C LEU A 154 1.77 8.91 22.13
N GLU A 155 2.08 8.43 20.92
CA GLU A 155 2.01 7.00 20.62
C GLU A 155 2.97 6.21 21.52
N VAL A 156 4.22 6.66 21.70
CA VAL A 156 5.19 5.98 22.58
C VAL A 156 4.74 6.00 24.04
N GLU A 157 4.22 7.13 24.52
CA GLU A 157 3.78 7.30 25.91
C GLU A 157 2.56 6.44 26.26
N ASN A 158 1.64 6.27 25.31
CA ASN A 158 0.35 5.60 25.55
C ASN A 158 0.33 4.13 25.07
N LEU A 159 1.40 3.64 24.46
CA LEU A 159 1.49 2.25 24.01
C LEU A 159 1.70 1.32 25.21
N THR A 160 0.73 0.45 25.48
CA THR A 160 0.75 -0.46 26.63
C THR A 160 0.75 -1.92 26.19
N PRO A 161 1.39 -2.85 26.93
CA PRO A 161 1.27 -4.29 26.66
C PRO A 161 -0.20 -4.74 26.69
N SER A 162 -0.57 -5.63 25.77
CA SER A 162 -1.92 -6.18 25.66
C SER A 162 -1.89 -7.70 25.58
N THR A 163 -2.87 -8.33 26.22
CA THR A 163 -3.15 -9.77 26.08
C THR A 163 -4.00 -10.08 24.84
N GLU A 164 -4.62 -9.06 24.24
CA GLU A 164 -5.38 -9.18 23.00
C GLU A 164 -4.44 -9.17 21.79
N HIS A 165 -4.69 -10.07 20.84
CA HIS A 165 -3.95 -10.14 19.58
C HIS A 165 -4.81 -9.66 18.41
N ALA A 166 -4.20 -8.96 17.46
CA ALA A 166 -4.81 -8.49 16.23
C ALA A 166 -5.46 -9.64 15.43
N THR A 167 -4.77 -10.78 15.33
CA THR A 167 -5.37 -12.04 14.84
C THR A 167 -4.93 -13.24 15.68
N THR A 168 -5.86 -14.14 15.99
CA THR A 168 -5.59 -15.28 16.86
C THR A 168 -5.02 -16.49 16.12
N GLY A 169 -5.39 -16.72 14.85
CA GLY A 169 -5.07 -17.99 14.15
C GLY A 169 -4.30 -17.91 12.82
N ARG A 170 -3.92 -16.74 12.33
CA ARG A 170 -3.38 -16.60 10.96
C ARG A 170 -1.92 -17.05 10.80
N PHE A 171 -1.10 -16.79 11.82
CA PHE A 171 0.34 -17.00 11.81
C PHE A 171 0.78 -17.88 12.98
N GLN A 172 1.81 -18.69 12.74
CA GLN A 172 2.43 -19.53 13.76
C GLN A 172 3.51 -18.71 14.48
N GLY A 173 4.01 -19.14 15.63
CA GLY A 173 5.09 -18.43 16.33
C GLY A 173 4.68 -17.57 17.51
N LYS A 174 5.68 -16.92 18.13
CA LYS A 174 5.51 -16.23 19.42
C LYS A 174 4.90 -14.85 19.19
N LYS A 175 3.73 -14.61 19.80
CA LYS A 175 3.01 -13.34 19.70
C LYS A 175 3.30 -12.43 20.89
N THR A 176 3.63 -11.19 20.59
CA THR A 176 3.69 -10.08 21.56
C THR A 176 2.70 -9.02 21.09
N SER A 177 1.89 -8.45 21.99
CA SER A 177 0.90 -7.45 21.57
C SER A 177 0.86 -6.23 22.46
N TYR A 178 0.44 -5.14 21.83
CA TYR A 178 0.35 -3.81 22.42
C TYR A 178 -0.96 -3.16 22.03
N ARG A 179 -1.51 -2.37 22.95
CA ARG A 179 -2.70 -1.56 22.72
C ARG A 179 -2.32 -0.09 22.79
N LEU A 180 -2.76 0.64 21.77
CA LEU A 180 -2.73 2.09 21.73
C LEU A 180 -4.17 2.59 21.89
N PRO A 181 -4.48 3.43 22.89
CA PRO A 181 -5.80 4.04 23.01
C PRO A 181 -6.06 5.04 21.86
N PRO A 182 -7.30 5.49 21.65
CA PRO A 182 -7.58 6.60 20.76
C PRO A 182 -6.81 7.86 21.19
N LEU A 183 -6.13 8.52 20.25
CA LEU A 183 -5.33 9.72 20.51
C LEU A 183 -5.85 10.99 19.83
N LYS A 184 -6.86 10.86 18.95
CA LYS A 184 -7.35 11.98 18.14
C LYS A 184 -7.75 13.20 18.97
N ASP A 185 -8.49 13.00 20.05
CA ASP A 185 -8.93 14.10 20.92
C ASP A 185 -7.76 14.78 21.63
N GLN A 186 -6.70 14.04 21.97
CA GLN A 186 -5.48 14.60 22.57
C GLN A 186 -4.66 15.40 21.54
N MET A 187 -4.70 14.99 20.27
CA MET A 187 -4.02 15.69 19.19
C MET A 187 -4.80 16.91 18.68
N GLN A 188 -6.12 16.96 18.86
CA GLN A 188 -6.98 18.00 18.29
C GLN A 188 -6.48 19.44 18.59
N PRO A 189 -6.09 19.82 19.82
CA PRO A 189 -5.57 21.17 20.08
C PRO A 189 -4.28 21.48 19.31
N THR A 190 -3.41 20.48 19.14
CA THR A 190 -2.16 20.62 18.38
C THR A 190 -2.44 20.84 16.90
N VAL A 191 -3.40 20.09 16.36
CA VAL A 191 -3.85 20.18 14.96
C VAL A 191 -4.56 21.52 14.70
N ASP A 192 -5.42 21.96 15.61
CA ASP A 192 -6.13 23.25 15.49
C ASP A 192 -5.14 24.42 15.53
N ASN A 193 -4.17 24.38 16.45
CA ASN A 193 -3.11 25.38 16.51
C ASN A 193 -2.25 25.40 15.24
N PHE A 194 -1.97 24.23 14.66
CA PHE A 194 -1.25 24.11 13.40
C PHE A 194 -2.00 24.76 12.23
N PHE A 195 -3.32 24.50 12.10
CA PHE A 195 -4.12 25.14 11.04
C PHE A 195 -4.30 26.65 11.27
N ALA A 196 -4.44 27.08 12.53
CA ALA A 196 -4.51 28.49 12.87
C ALA A 196 -3.20 29.23 12.54
N SER A 197 -2.05 28.66 12.90
CA SER A 197 -0.74 29.25 12.63
C SER A 197 -0.43 29.26 11.13
N THR A 198 -0.81 28.20 10.40
CA THR A 198 -0.69 28.14 8.94
C THR A 198 -1.51 29.23 8.27
N ARG A 199 -2.75 29.45 8.72
CA ARG A 199 -3.61 30.53 8.21
C ARG A 199 -3.05 31.92 8.50
N ALA A 200 -2.44 32.11 9.67
CA ALA A 200 -1.75 33.36 10.00
C ALA A 200 -0.49 33.59 9.15
N LEU A 201 0.25 32.52 8.83
CA LEU A 201 1.49 32.58 8.05
C LEU A 201 1.22 32.81 6.57
N LEU A 202 0.30 32.06 5.97
CA LEU A 202 0.08 32.05 4.53
C LEU A 202 -1.07 32.96 4.07
N GLY A 203 -1.94 33.38 4.99
CA GLY A 203 -3.21 34.03 4.66
C GLY A 203 -4.26 33.03 4.16
N ALA A 204 -5.53 33.46 4.15
CA ALA A 204 -6.68 32.57 3.96
C ALA A 204 -6.60 31.70 2.69
N SER A 205 -6.39 32.32 1.51
CA SER A 205 -6.45 31.59 0.24
C SER A 205 -5.36 30.52 0.08
N ARG A 206 -4.12 30.78 0.53
CA ARG A 206 -3.01 29.82 0.44
C ARG A 206 -3.14 28.73 1.51
N ALA A 207 -3.58 29.12 2.71
CA ALA A 207 -3.82 28.19 3.80
C ALA A 207 -4.96 27.20 3.48
N ASP A 208 -6.05 27.64 2.84
CA ASP A 208 -7.16 26.73 2.50
C ASP A 208 -6.71 25.57 1.59
N VAL A 209 -5.83 25.85 0.62
CA VAL A 209 -5.26 24.84 -0.28
C VAL A 209 -4.35 23.89 0.50
N PHE A 210 -3.46 24.44 1.32
CA PHE A 210 -2.55 23.63 2.11
C PHE A 210 -3.27 22.80 3.18
N ASP A 211 -4.30 23.36 3.83
CA ASP A 211 -5.10 22.69 4.86
C ASP A 211 -5.74 21.42 4.31
N GLN A 212 -6.22 21.43 3.06
CA GLN A 212 -6.76 20.24 2.39
C GLN A 212 -5.69 19.17 2.20
N TRP A 213 -4.50 19.54 1.73
CA TRP A 213 -3.37 18.62 1.55
C TRP A 213 -2.88 18.04 2.88
N ALA A 214 -2.79 18.87 3.92
CA ALA A 214 -2.38 18.45 5.25
C ALA A 214 -3.39 17.50 5.88
N ARG A 215 -4.70 17.79 5.79
CA ARG A 215 -5.76 16.87 6.25
C ARG A 215 -5.67 15.51 5.57
N ARG A 216 -5.47 15.51 4.25
CA ARG A 216 -5.29 14.26 3.50
C ARG A 216 -4.08 13.48 4.00
N CYS A 217 -2.94 14.14 4.22
CA CYS A 217 -1.76 13.50 4.81
C CYS A 217 -2.05 12.93 6.21
N PHE A 218 -2.73 13.68 7.08
CA PHE A 218 -3.07 13.23 8.42
C PHE A 218 -3.97 12.00 8.38
N THR A 219 -4.96 11.96 7.48
CA THR A 219 -5.84 10.80 7.31
C THR A 219 -5.10 9.60 6.70
N GLU A 220 -4.41 9.79 5.58
CA GLU A 220 -3.82 8.68 4.80
C GLU A 220 -2.54 8.13 5.44
N SER A 221 -1.67 9.00 5.98
CA SER A 221 -0.34 8.62 6.47
C SER A 221 -0.27 8.44 7.99
N LEU A 222 -1.05 9.21 8.75
CA LEU A 222 -1.06 9.13 10.22
C LEU A 222 -2.30 8.37 10.76
N GLY A 223 -3.17 7.90 9.86
CA GLY A 223 -4.41 7.21 10.21
C GLY A 223 -5.31 8.10 11.08
N ASP A 224 -5.41 9.37 10.73
CA ASP A 224 -6.23 10.40 11.40
C ASP A 224 -5.97 10.49 12.92
N PHE A 225 -4.69 10.40 13.30
CA PHE A 225 -4.22 10.48 14.69
C PHE A 225 -4.85 9.44 15.64
N ALA A 226 -5.11 8.23 15.13
CA ALA A 226 -5.72 7.14 15.91
C ALA A 226 -7.09 7.54 16.50
N PRO A 227 -8.15 7.66 15.67
CA PRO A 227 -9.49 7.99 16.15
C PRO A 227 -10.12 6.88 17.01
N LYS A 228 -9.59 5.66 16.93
CA LYS A 228 -9.98 4.52 17.76
C LYS A 228 -8.74 3.81 18.29
N ALA A 229 -8.95 2.90 19.25
CA ALA A 229 -7.87 2.09 19.77
C ALA A 229 -7.32 1.17 18.67
N ARG A 230 -6.01 0.91 18.73
CA ARG A 230 -5.30 -0.01 17.83
C ARG A 230 -4.63 -1.10 18.62
N ILE A 231 -4.69 -2.32 18.11
CA ILE A 231 -3.91 -3.46 18.62
C ILE A 231 -2.80 -3.74 17.61
N PHE A 232 -1.57 -3.74 18.13
CA PHE A 232 -0.36 -4.12 17.40
C PHE A 232 0.04 -5.51 17.85
N THR A 233 0.22 -6.43 16.91
CA THR A 233 0.71 -7.78 17.20
C THR A 233 1.97 -8.05 16.41
N LEU A 234 3.08 -8.26 17.13
CA LEU A 234 4.32 -8.79 16.59
C LEU A 234 4.29 -10.31 16.70
N THR A 235 4.47 -11.01 15.59
CA THR A 235 4.59 -12.47 15.56
C THR A 235 5.99 -12.85 15.09
N ASP A 236 6.75 -13.50 15.98
CA ASP A 236 8.08 -14.02 15.68
C ASP A 236 7.98 -15.44 15.16
N GLU A 237 8.44 -15.65 13.94
CA GLU A 237 8.57 -16.97 13.33
C GLU A 237 10.04 -17.30 13.07
N ASP A 238 10.44 -18.47 13.58
CA ASP A 238 11.70 -19.10 13.21
C ASP A 238 11.51 -19.75 11.84
N LEU A 239 12.24 -19.27 10.84
CA LEU A 239 12.21 -19.85 9.50
C LEU A 239 13.34 -20.86 9.35
N LYS A 240 13.29 -21.70 8.31
CA LYS A 240 14.38 -22.66 8.04
C LYS A 240 15.71 -21.91 7.84
N GLY A 241 16.71 -22.22 8.66
CA GLY A 241 18.04 -21.58 8.69
C GLY A 241 18.18 -20.59 9.86
N ASP A 242 19.14 -19.65 9.78
CA ASP A 242 19.35 -18.58 10.79
C ASP A 242 18.43 -17.36 10.58
N ARG A 243 17.35 -17.51 9.80
CA ARG A 243 16.46 -16.40 9.44
C ARG A 243 15.31 -16.29 10.43
N LYS A 244 15.14 -15.10 10.99
CA LYS A 244 13.98 -14.73 11.81
C LYS A 244 13.07 -13.79 11.04
N LEU A 245 11.78 -14.03 11.15
CA LEU A 245 10.75 -13.16 10.59
C LEU A 245 9.90 -12.59 11.71
N THR A 246 9.84 -11.27 11.79
CA THR A 246 8.90 -10.57 12.66
C THR A 246 7.76 -10.01 11.81
N ARG A 247 6.53 -10.47 12.00
CA ARG A 247 5.36 -9.86 11.34
C ARG A 247 4.69 -8.87 12.26
N LEU A 248 4.34 -7.69 11.75
CA LEU A 248 3.55 -6.69 12.46
C LEU A 248 2.14 -6.61 11.84
N GLU A 249 1.15 -6.98 12.64
CA GLU A 249 -0.27 -6.78 12.33
C GLU A 249 -0.82 -5.60 13.13
N VAL A 250 -1.55 -4.71 12.47
CA VAL A 250 -2.23 -3.58 13.12
C VAL A 250 -3.71 -3.64 12.82
N VAL A 251 -4.53 -3.71 13.87
CA VAL A 251 -6.00 -3.78 13.78
C VAL A 251 -6.58 -2.63 14.59
N GLU A 252 -7.55 -1.94 13.99
CA GLU A 252 -8.37 -0.96 14.71
C GLU A 252 -9.52 -1.67 15.42
N GLU A 253 -9.86 -1.21 16.63
CA GLU A 253 -11.01 -1.69 17.37
C GLU A 253 -12.31 -1.50 16.56
N GLY A 254 -13.07 -2.59 16.38
CA GLY A 254 -14.28 -2.63 15.56
C GLY A 254 -14.06 -2.54 14.05
N GLY A 255 -12.81 -2.61 13.58
CA GLY A 255 -12.44 -2.51 12.18
C GLY A 255 -11.92 -3.81 11.55
N LYS A 256 -11.55 -3.73 10.27
CA LYS A 256 -10.71 -4.75 9.61
C LYS A 256 -9.24 -4.46 9.87
N GLN A 257 -8.36 -5.40 9.49
CA GLN A 257 -6.91 -5.17 9.50
C GLN A 257 -6.56 -3.86 8.77
N LEU A 258 -5.89 -2.95 9.49
CA LEU A 258 -5.44 -1.66 8.95
C LEU A 258 -4.16 -1.84 8.14
N SER A 259 -3.17 -2.53 8.73
CA SER A 259 -1.84 -2.64 8.15
C SER A 259 -1.22 -4.01 8.42
N TYR A 260 -0.32 -4.39 7.53
CA TYR A 260 0.48 -5.60 7.60
C TYR A 260 1.90 -5.28 7.16
N PHE A 261 2.88 -5.68 7.96
CA PHE A 261 4.28 -5.58 7.58
C PHE A 261 5.00 -6.87 7.90
N GLU A 262 5.85 -7.30 6.99
CA GLU A 262 6.83 -8.33 7.27
C GLU A 262 8.19 -7.67 7.47
N LEU A 263 8.71 -7.79 8.67
CA LEU A 263 9.97 -7.18 9.10
C LEU A 263 11.04 -8.28 9.06
N TRP A 264 11.82 -8.26 7.98
CA TRP A 264 12.87 -9.22 7.71
C TRP A 264 14.23 -8.56 7.90
N ASP A 265 15.15 -9.26 8.55
CA ASP A 265 16.57 -8.96 8.36
C ASP A 265 16.96 -9.43 6.95
N PRO A 266 17.33 -8.52 6.04
CA PRO A 266 17.79 -8.91 4.70
C PRO A 266 19.04 -9.79 4.85
N PRO A 267 19.21 -10.85 4.05
CA PRO A 267 20.43 -11.65 4.11
C PRO A 267 21.63 -10.76 3.78
N SER A 268 22.73 -10.89 4.53
CA SER A 268 23.96 -10.12 4.34
C SER A 268 24.48 -10.18 2.90
N GLU A 269 24.18 -11.26 2.18
CA GLU A 269 24.57 -11.52 0.79
C GLU A 269 23.84 -10.64 -0.25
N TYR A 270 22.69 -10.05 0.09
CA TYR A 270 21.89 -9.29 -0.88
C TYR A 270 22.28 -7.82 -1.03
N GLY A 271 23.29 -7.34 -0.30
CA GLY A 271 23.89 -6.02 -0.49
C GLY A 271 22.83 -4.95 -0.75
N LEU A 272 21.90 -4.76 0.20
CA LEU A 272 20.90 -3.70 0.05
C LEU A 272 21.64 -2.39 -0.28
N PRO A 273 21.10 -1.57 -1.21
CA PRO A 273 21.71 -0.30 -1.53
C PRO A 273 22.00 0.47 -0.25
N GLU A 274 23.18 1.09 -0.16
CA GLU A 274 23.54 1.93 0.98
C GLU A 274 22.42 2.98 1.18
N GLY A 275 21.73 2.92 2.33
CA GLY A 275 20.57 3.78 2.63
C GLY A 275 19.19 3.19 2.32
N PHE A 276 19.06 1.93 1.88
CA PHE A 276 17.76 1.26 1.78
C PHE A 276 17.25 0.91 3.18
N LEU A 277 16.33 1.73 3.67
CA LEU A 277 15.62 1.51 4.93
C LEU A 277 14.20 1.07 4.58
N PRO A 278 13.75 -0.15 4.94
CA PRO A 278 12.35 -0.53 4.81
C PRO A 278 11.51 0.46 5.61
N ARG A 279 10.86 1.41 4.92
CA ARG A 279 10.04 2.42 5.57
C ARG A 279 8.71 1.77 5.91
N PHE A 280 8.50 1.48 7.19
CA PHE A 280 7.17 1.17 7.70
C PHE A 280 6.77 2.17 8.78
N PHE A 281 5.48 2.46 8.85
CA PHE A 281 4.91 3.60 9.59
C PHE A 281 5.19 3.59 11.10
N TYR A 282 5.45 2.42 11.68
CA TYR A 282 5.56 2.23 13.14
C TYR A 282 7.00 2.00 13.61
N ARG A 283 8.00 2.39 12.81
CA ARG A 283 9.42 2.25 13.17
C ARG A 283 9.78 3.01 14.46
N HIS A 284 9.16 4.15 14.75
CA HIS A 284 9.42 4.89 16.00
C HIS A 284 8.99 4.11 17.25
N LEU A 285 7.98 3.25 17.10
CA LEU A 285 7.49 2.36 18.16
C LEU A 285 8.36 1.10 18.27
N PHE A 286 8.63 0.45 17.14
CA PHE A 286 9.17 -0.92 17.12
C PHE A 286 10.60 -1.08 16.59
N GLY A 287 11.28 0.00 16.22
CA GLY A 287 12.62 -0.04 15.62
C GLY A 287 12.60 -0.56 14.18
N GLU A 288 13.76 -0.89 13.62
CA GLU A 288 13.88 -1.31 12.20
C GLU A 288 13.20 -2.66 11.93
N ASN A 289 13.35 -3.64 12.82
CA ASN A 289 12.86 -5.00 12.60
C ASN A 289 12.05 -5.54 13.79
N GLY A 290 11.28 -4.67 14.45
CA GLY A 290 10.51 -5.07 15.63
C GLY A 290 11.35 -5.35 16.87
N GLN A 291 12.61 -4.89 16.87
CA GLN A 291 13.60 -5.10 17.94
C GLN A 291 13.33 -4.22 19.16
N LYS A 292 12.73 -3.04 18.97
CA LYS A 292 12.36 -2.17 20.08
C LYS A 292 10.98 -2.60 20.57
N ARG A 293 10.93 -3.36 21.67
CA ARG A 293 9.68 -3.85 22.25
C ARG A 293 9.45 -3.20 23.60
N PRO A 294 8.52 -2.24 23.71
CA PRO A 294 8.20 -1.60 24.98
C PRO A 294 7.89 -2.67 26.05
N GLY A 295 8.45 -2.51 27.26
CA GLY A 295 8.21 -3.40 28.39
C GLY A 295 8.83 -4.80 28.32
N LEU A 296 9.51 -5.17 27.24
CA LEU A 296 10.41 -6.32 27.23
C LEU A 296 11.79 -5.78 27.59
N GLU A 297 12.20 -5.96 28.85
CA GLU A 297 13.59 -5.73 29.23
C GLU A 297 14.50 -6.46 28.24
N SER A 298 15.45 -5.74 27.66
CA SER A 298 16.51 -6.34 26.87
C SER A 298 17.21 -7.34 27.78
N SER A 299 16.89 -8.61 27.61
CA SER A 299 17.65 -9.71 28.16
C SER A 299 18.93 -9.83 27.34
N SER A 300 19.77 -8.79 27.38
CA SER A 300 21.14 -8.88 26.91
C SER A 300 21.94 -9.61 27.98
N LYS A 301 22.24 -10.87 27.68
CA LYS A 301 23.49 -11.49 28.11
C LYS A 301 24.67 -10.79 27.45
#